data_AF-A0A5N7IPT1-F1
#
_entry.id   AF-A0A5N7IPT1-F1
#
_cell.length_a   1.000
_cell.length_b   1.000
_cell.length_c   1.000
_cell.angle_alpha   90.00
_cell.angle_beta   90.00
_cell.angle_gamma   90.00
#
_symmetry.space_group_name_H-M   'P 1'
#
loop_
_entity.id
_entity.type
_entity.pdbx_description
1 polymer ?
#
loop_
_entity_poly.entity_id
_entity_poly.type
_entity_poly.pdbx_seq_one_letter_code
_entity_poly.pdbx_strand_id
1 'polypeptide(L)'
;MKKRSIIIGGLLIILLTFFITDFYLEKANKSPVFAIPMVRYKDGGSIEYYGLGYKVIKYSNLTGSEIKMDFGTWFMKFSPPKYKIIELKK
;
A
#
# COMPACT_ATOMS: atom_id res chain seq x y z
N MET A 1 -7.24 -27.62 -23.54
CA MET A 1 -7.61 -27.19 -22.17
C MET A 1 -6.40 -27.19 -21.22
N LYS A 2 -5.67 -28.30 -21.06
CA LYS A 2 -4.50 -28.41 -20.15
C LYS A 2 -3.43 -27.30 -20.30
N LYS A 3 -3.04 -26.95 -21.53
CA LYS A 3 -2.05 -25.89 -21.80
C LYS A 3 -2.49 -24.50 -21.34
N ARG A 4 -3.78 -24.16 -21.50
CA ARG A 4 -4.34 -22.87 -21.04
C ARG A 4 -4.34 -22.81 -19.52
N SER A 5 -4.69 -23.91 -18.85
CA SER A 5 -4.66 -24.01 -17.39
C SER A 5 -3.24 -23.86 -16.81
N ILE A 6 -2.22 -24.39 -17.50
CA ILE A 6 -0.81 -24.22 -17.09
C ILE A 6 -0.38 -22.76 -17.18
N ILE A 7 -0.73 -22.07 -18.27
CA ILE A 7 -0.41 -20.64 -18.46
C ILE A 7 -1.11 -19.78 -17.39
N ILE A 8 -2.40 -20.04 -17.15
CA ILE A 8 -3.18 -19.32 -16.14
C ILE A 8 -2.62 -19.57 -14.73
N GLY A 9 -2.27 -20.81 -14.41
CA GLY A 9 -1.67 -21.17 -13.13
C GLY A 9 -0.31 -20.50 -12.92
N GLY A 10 0.54 -20.48 -13.95
CA GLY A 10 1.83 -19.79 -13.90
C GLY A 10 1.68 -18.28 -13.65
N LEU A 11 0.73 -17.64 -14.35
CA LEU A 11 0.44 -16.22 -14.14
C LEU A 11 -0.05 -15.94 -12.71
N LEU A 12 -0.95 -16.78 -12.18
CA LEU A 12 -1.44 -16.67 -10.80
C LEU A 12 -0.32 -16.72 -9.78
N ILE A 13 0.66 -17.62 -9.95
CA ILE A 13 1.81 -17.73 -9.05
C ILE A 13 2.64 -16.45 -9.06
N ILE A 14 2.87 -15.84 -10.23
CA ILE A 14 3.61 -14.57 -10.34
C ILE A 14 2.85 -13.42 -9.66
N LEU A 15 1.52 -13.37 -9.80
CA LEU A 15 0.71 -12.36 -9.12
C LEU A 15 0.75 -12.53 -7.60
N LEU A 16 0.73 -13.78 -7.13
CA LEU A 16 0.87 -14.12 -5.72
C LEU A 16 2.22 -13.71 -5.14
N THR A 17 3.33 -13.91 -5.86
CA THR A 17 4.65 -13.47 -5.38
C THR A 17 4.71 -11.96 -5.22
N PHE A 18 4.18 -11.18 -6.18
CA PHE A 18 4.12 -9.73 -6.06
C PHE A 18 3.30 -9.28 -4.84
N PHE A 19 2.13 -9.87 -4.65
CA PHE A 19 1.26 -9.59 -3.51
C PHE A 19 1.97 -9.88 -2.18
N ILE A 20 2.58 -11.06 -2.06
CA ILE A 20 3.25 -11.49 -0.83
C ILE A 20 4.45 -10.58 -0.52
N THR A 21 5.28 -10.25 -1.51
CA THR A 21 6.44 -9.37 -1.30
C THR A 21 6.02 -7.99 -0.79
N ASP A 22 5.03 -7.37 -1.42
CA ASP A 22 4.57 -6.05 -1.00
C ASP A 22 3.86 -6.09 0.36
N PHE A 23 3.16 -7.18 0.69
CA PHE A 23 2.58 -7.38 2.02
C PHE A 23 3.67 -7.46 3.12
N TYR A 24 4.77 -8.16 2.88
CA TYR A 24 5.88 -8.20 3.83
C TYR A 24 6.60 -6.85 3.97
N LEU A 25 6.76 -6.11 2.87
CA LEU A 25 7.35 -4.77 2.89
C LEU A 25 6.49 -3.79 3.67
N GLU A 26 5.17 -3.85 3.49
CA GLU A 26 4.21 -3.02 4.22
C GLU A 26 4.32 -3.24 5.74
N LYS A 27 4.36 -4.50 6.20
CA LYS A 27 4.58 -4.83 7.61
C LYS A 27 5.93 -4.35 8.16
N ALA A 28 6.92 -4.19 7.29
CA ALA A 28 8.22 -3.63 7.64
C ALA A 28 8.26 -2.10 7.53
N ASN A 29 7.12 -1.43 7.29
CA ASN A 29 6.98 0.00 7.02
C ASN A 29 7.84 0.49 5.83
N LYS A 30 8.11 -0.41 4.88
CA LYS A 30 8.87 -0.14 3.66
C LYS A 30 7.94 0.06 2.48
N SER A 31 8.38 0.88 1.53
CA SER A 31 7.56 1.17 0.35
C SER A 31 7.44 -0.10 -0.51
N PRO A 32 6.25 -0.39 -1.06
CA PRO A 32 6.06 -1.55 -1.93
C PRO A 32 6.95 -1.44 -3.17
N VAL A 33 7.35 -2.58 -3.71
CA VAL A 33 8.22 -2.68 -4.89
C VAL A 33 7.41 -2.90 -6.16
N PHE A 34 6.33 -3.70 -6.07
CA PHE A 34 5.53 -4.07 -7.25
C PHE A 34 4.31 -3.17 -7.46
N ALA A 35 3.73 -2.63 -6.39
CA ALA A 35 2.63 -1.69 -6.46
C ALA A 35 3.10 -0.32 -6.96
N ILE A 36 2.34 0.26 -7.89
CA ILE A 36 2.70 1.50 -8.58
C ILE A 36 2.11 2.69 -7.83
N PRO A 37 2.88 3.75 -7.52
CA PRO A 37 2.35 4.97 -6.92
C PRO A 37 1.42 5.68 -7.90
N MET A 38 0.16 5.87 -7.51
CA MET A 38 -0.86 6.45 -8.39
C MET A 38 -1.34 7.82 -7.91
N VAL A 39 -1.48 7.99 -6.60
CA VAL A 39 -1.98 9.25 -6.00
C VAL A 39 -0.99 9.73 -4.96
N ARG A 40 -0.61 11.01 -5.03
CA ARG A 40 0.17 11.70 -3.99
C ARG A 40 -0.68 12.80 -3.38
N TYR A 41 -0.83 12.78 -2.07
CA TYR A 41 -1.60 13.77 -1.33
C TYR A 41 -0.74 14.95 -0.91
N LYS A 42 -1.36 16.12 -0.79
CA LYS A 42 -0.74 17.37 -0.33
C LYS A 42 -0.83 17.55 1.20
N ASP A 43 -0.83 16.45 1.93
CA ASP A 43 -1.01 16.37 3.39
C ASP A 43 0.33 16.20 4.14
N GLY A 44 1.45 16.40 3.46
CA GLY A 44 2.79 16.05 3.93
C GLY A 44 3.45 14.93 3.14
N GLY A 45 2.76 14.39 2.12
CA GLY A 45 3.35 13.49 1.13
C GLY A 45 2.86 12.05 1.25
N SER A 46 1.63 11.81 1.74
CA SER A 46 1.03 10.48 1.72
C SER A 46 0.86 9.99 0.26
N ILE A 47 1.00 8.68 0.04
CA ILE A 47 1.00 8.08 -1.29
C ILE A 47 0.10 6.84 -1.31
N GLU A 48 -0.77 6.73 -2.32
CA GLU A 48 -1.45 5.48 -2.65
C GLU A 48 -0.67 4.71 -3.72
N TYR A 49 -0.44 3.43 -3.45
CA TYR A 49 0.14 2.47 -4.35
C TYR A 49 -0.92 1.44 -4.77
N TYR A 50 -0.96 1.11 -6.05
CA TYR A 50 -1.90 0.14 -6.61
C TYR A 50 -1.12 -1.05 -7.16
N GLY A 51 -1.34 -2.22 -6.56
CA GLY A 51 -0.89 -3.50 -7.06
C GLY A 51 -2.00 -4.23 -7.80
N LEU A 52 -1.68 -5.40 -8.34
CA LEU A 52 -2.65 -6.24 -9.05
C LEU A 52 -3.59 -6.91 -8.04
N GLY A 53 -4.75 -6.30 -7.79
CA GLY A 53 -5.77 -6.79 -6.86
C GLY A 53 -5.68 -6.25 -5.43
N TYR A 54 -4.77 -5.32 -5.15
CA TYR A 54 -4.57 -4.73 -3.82
C TYR A 54 -4.11 -3.29 -3.89
N LYS A 55 -4.26 -2.57 -2.78
CA LYS A 55 -3.84 -1.18 -2.58
C LYS A 55 -3.01 -1.09 -1.30
N VAL A 56 -1.96 -0.27 -1.32
CA VAL A 56 -1.19 0.12 -0.14
C VAL A 56 -1.26 1.63 0.00
N ILE A 57 -1.59 2.12 1.19
CA ILE A 57 -1.60 3.54 1.51
C ILE A 57 -0.46 3.81 2.48
N LYS A 58 0.48 4.65 2.07
CA LYS A 58 1.56 5.13 2.93
C LYS A 58 1.19 6.52 3.43
N TYR A 59 1.00 6.66 4.74
CA TYR A 59 0.77 7.97 5.35
C TYR A 59 2.10 8.64 5.67
N SER A 60 2.21 9.91 5.29
CA SER A 60 3.32 10.76 5.71
C SER A 60 2.96 11.48 6.99
N ASN A 61 3.81 11.39 8.01
CA ASN A 61 3.73 12.24 9.19
C ASN A 61 4.72 13.40 9.01
N LEU A 62 4.23 14.63 9.05
CA LEU A 62 5.05 15.86 8.98
C LEU A 62 6.11 15.92 10.10
N THR A 63 5.90 15.18 11.19
CA THR A 63 6.79 15.08 12.36
C THR A 63 7.79 13.91 12.30
N GLY A 64 7.79 13.11 11.24
CA GLY A 64 8.89 12.19 10.89
C GLY A 64 9.04 10.91 11.73
N SER A 65 8.25 10.71 12.79
CA SER A 65 8.47 9.61 13.75
C SER A 65 7.72 8.31 13.45
N GLU A 66 6.55 8.36 12.80
CA GLU A 66 5.75 7.16 12.54
C GLU A 66 5.28 7.12 11.08
N ILE A 67 5.76 6.15 10.30
CA ILE A 67 5.21 5.87 8.97
C ILE A 67 4.12 4.83 9.19
N LYS A 68 2.86 5.25 9.13
CA LYS A 68 1.74 4.31 9.10
C LYS A 68 1.54 3.82 7.67
N MET A 69 1.33 2.53 7.52
CA MET A 69 0.87 1.93 6.26
C MET A 69 -0.44 1.19 6.50
N ASP A 70 -1.32 1.23 5.50
CA ASP A 70 -2.50 0.39 5.45
C ASP A 70 -2.43 -0.45 4.16
N PHE A 71 -2.68 -1.76 4.28
CA PHE A 71 -2.79 -2.70 3.16
C PHE A 71 -4.25 -3.15 3.01
N GLY A 72 -4.78 -3.14 1.78
CA GLY A 72 -6.17 -3.53 1.56
C GLY A 72 -6.54 -3.77 0.09
N THR A 73 -7.84 -3.84 -0.17
CA THR A 73 -8.38 -3.95 -1.52
C THR A 73 -8.34 -2.60 -2.25
N TRP A 74 -8.56 -2.57 -3.56
CA TRP A 74 -8.64 -1.31 -4.33
C TRP A 74 -9.70 -0.33 -3.80
N PHE A 75 -10.76 -0.83 -3.16
CA PHE A 75 -11.83 -0.02 -2.59
C PHE A 75 -11.49 0.60 -1.23
N MET A 76 -10.30 0.30 -0.69
CA MET A 76 -9.81 0.96 0.52
C MET A 76 -9.70 2.47 0.25
N LYS A 77 -10.41 3.23 1.07
CA LYS A 77 -10.42 4.69 1.01
C LYS A 77 -9.25 5.26 1.79
N PHE A 78 -8.66 6.31 1.24
CA PHE A 78 -7.73 7.14 1.98
C PHE A 78 -8.40 7.74 3.21
N SER A 79 -7.88 7.42 4.39
CA SER A 79 -8.35 7.95 5.66
C SER A 79 -7.14 8.37 6.49
N PRO A 80 -6.69 9.63 6.37
CA PRO A 80 -5.54 10.09 7.14
C PRO A 80 -5.83 9.92 8.64
N PRO A 81 -4.84 9.53 9.46
CA PRO A 81 -5.04 9.44 10.89
C PRO A 81 -5.56 10.78 11.43
N LYS A 82 -6.64 10.75 12.22
CA LYS A 82 -7.11 11.95 12.94
C LYS A 82 -6.03 12.33 13.94
N TYR A 83 -5.22 13.31 13.60
CA TYR A 83 -4.24 13.87 14.51
C TYR A 83 -4.95 14.44 15.74
N LYS A 84 -4.36 14.20 16.90
CA LYS A 84 -4.79 14.79 18.17
C LYS A 84 -4.37 16.26 18.13
N ILE A 85 -5.28 17.17 17.77
CA ILE A 85 -5.07 18.65 17.73
C ILE A 85 -4.73 19.24 19.12
N ILE A 86 -4.58 18.41 20.15
CA ILE A 86 -4.60 18.81 21.55
C ILE A 86 -3.21 19.33 22.02
N GLU A 87 -2.13 19.10 21.27
CA GLU A 87 -0.77 19.49 21.74
C GLU A 87 -0.19 20.77 21.12
N LEU A 88 -0.81 21.36 20.09
CA LEU A 88 -0.32 22.61 19.48
C LEU A 88 -0.97 23.88 20.07
N LYS A 89 -1.76 23.75 21.14
CA LYS A 89 -2.45 24.87 21.79
C LYS A 89 -2.17 25.00 23.29
N LYS A 90 -1.08 24.44 23.80
CA LYS A 90 -0.68 24.62 25.21
C LYS A 90 0.68 25.29 25.31
#